data_AF-A0A1V0GS13-F1
#
_entry.id   AF-A0A1V0GS13-F1
#
_cell.length_a   1.000
_cell.length_b   1.000
_cell.length_c   1.000
_cell.angle_alpha   90.00
_cell.angle_beta   90.00
_cell.angle_gamma   90.00
#
_symmetry.space_group_name_H-M   'P 1'
#
loop_
_entity.id
_entity.type
_entity.pdbx_description
1 polymer ?
#
loop_
_entity_poly.entity_id
_entity_poly.type
_entity_poly.pdbx_seq_one_letter_code
_entity_poly.pdbx_strand_id
1 'polypeptide(L)'
;MAKQDDYTRYTIRIPTPLYNRVKAAAGDGSVNTEIIAILKEKYPDPDLDRGSVVDAIQDILSALTNDPPERWRDCVSHFADRYNLNADAFDVVRDWSQLTVSYTLLGGNRISMSADRPMEDALAGWLAQVEHAETQSEQQDQLAELNRFLGDGDNSQFEAVIDTNSPSPRRMGWRVVLRLKP
;
A
#
# COMPACT_ATOMS: atom_id res chain seq x y z
N MET A 1 -30.33 10.28 -1.37
CA MET A 1 -29.63 9.87 -0.13
C MET A 1 -28.60 10.94 0.18
N ALA A 2 -28.70 11.61 1.32
CA ALA A 2 -27.72 12.62 1.73
C ALA A 2 -26.38 11.93 1.99
N LYS A 3 -25.29 12.48 1.42
CA LYS A 3 -23.92 12.05 1.71
C LYS A 3 -23.73 12.17 3.23
N GLN A 4 -23.52 11.04 3.89
CA GLN A 4 -23.19 11.00 5.31
C GLN A 4 -21.77 11.56 5.41
N ASP A 5 -21.66 12.80 5.91
CA ASP A 5 -20.35 13.42 6.12
C ASP A 5 -19.54 12.56 7.10
N ASP A 6 -18.41 12.06 6.62
CA ASP A 6 -17.49 11.21 7.37
C ASP A 6 -16.62 12.10 8.29
N TYR A 7 -17.22 12.67 9.34
CA TYR A 7 -16.49 13.45 10.34
C TYR A 7 -16.15 12.58 11.54
N THR A 8 -14.85 12.32 11.74
CA THR A 8 -14.34 11.69 12.96
C THR A 8 -14.61 12.58 14.17
N ARG A 9 -15.31 12.03 15.17
CA ARG A 9 -15.64 12.75 16.41
C ARG A 9 -14.65 12.37 17.50
N TYR A 10 -14.10 13.38 18.17
CA TYR A 10 -13.18 13.19 19.29
C TYR A 10 -13.79 13.76 20.58
N THR A 11 -13.62 13.03 21.69
CA THR A 11 -13.98 13.52 23.03
C THR A 11 -12.70 13.81 23.80
N ILE A 12 -12.49 15.08 24.16
CA ILE A 12 -11.37 15.50 25.01
C ILE A 12 -11.88 15.92 26.39
N ARG A 13 -11.13 15.57 27.43
CA ARG A 13 -11.43 16.00 28.81
C ARG A 13 -10.56 17.20 29.14
N ILE A 14 -11.20 18.31 29.47
CA ILE A 14 -10.54 19.57 29.81
C ILE A 14 -11.02 20.05 31.18
N PRO A 15 -10.12 20.57 32.04
CA PRO A 15 -10.52 21.15 33.31
C PRO A 15 -11.52 22.29 33.12
N THR A 16 -12.54 22.35 33.98
CA THR A 16 -13.59 23.39 33.91
C THR A 16 -13.04 24.82 33.83
N PRO A 17 -11.99 25.22 34.58
CA PRO A 17 -11.43 26.57 34.46
C PRO A 17 -10.82 26.85 33.09
N LEU A 18 -10.29 25.84 32.40
CA LEU A 18 -9.75 25.98 31.05
C LEU A 18 -10.89 26.08 30.03
N TYR A 19 -11.89 25.20 30.13
CA TYR A 19 -13.07 25.24 29.25
C TYR A 19 -13.76 26.60 29.29
N ASN A 20 -13.93 27.20 30.48
CA ASN A 20 -14.56 28.51 30.61
C ASN A 20 -13.77 29.62 29.90
N ARG A 21 -12.42 29.55 29.92
CA ARG A 21 -11.57 30.52 29.19
C ARG A 21 -11.71 30.35 27.67
N VAL A 22 -11.71 29.12 27.18
CA VAL A 22 -11.91 28.84 25.74
C VAL A 22 -13.32 29.24 25.30
N LYS A 23 -14.34 28.97 26.12
CA LYS A 23 -15.72 29.40 25.86
C LYS A 23 -15.85 30.92 25.79
N ALA A 24 -15.17 31.65 26.68
CA ALA A 24 -15.15 33.10 26.64
C ALA A 24 -14.43 33.63 25.39
N ALA A 25 -13.32 32.99 24.97
CA ALA A 25 -12.60 33.34 23.75
C ALA A 25 -13.44 33.10 22.48
N ALA A 26 -14.22 32.02 22.45
CA ALA A 26 -15.10 31.69 21.32
C ALA A 26 -16.25 32.70 21.12
N GLY A 27 -16.64 33.45 22.16
CA GLY A 27 -17.74 34.43 22.11
C GLY A 27 -19.07 33.80 21.69
N ASP A 28 -19.67 34.31 20.62
CA ASP A 28 -20.91 33.78 20.01
C ASP A 28 -20.66 32.56 19.11
N GLY A 29 -19.40 32.18 18.89
CA GLY A 29 -18.99 31.03 18.09
C GLY A 29 -19.06 29.69 18.82
N SER A 30 -18.80 28.61 18.09
CA SER A 30 -18.68 27.27 18.67
C SER A 30 -17.34 27.10 19.38
N VAL A 31 -17.38 26.63 20.63
CA VAL A 31 -16.17 26.24 21.38
C VAL A 31 -15.34 25.22 20.61
N ASN A 32 -15.97 24.34 19.83
CA ASN A 32 -15.26 23.37 19.01
C ASN A 32 -14.47 24.05 17.88
N THR A 33 -15.05 25.06 17.23
CA THR A 33 -14.36 25.83 16.18
C THR A 33 -13.15 26.54 16.76
N GLU A 34 -13.27 27.12 17.95
CA GLU A 34 -12.18 27.79 18.65
C GLU A 34 -11.04 26.83 19.02
N ILE A 35 -11.39 25.65 19.58
CA ILE A 35 -10.41 24.61 19.91
C ILE A 35 -9.66 24.19 18.64
N ILE A 36 -10.37 23.93 17.55
CA ILE A 36 -9.75 23.54 16.27
C ILE A 36 -8.85 24.65 15.73
N ALA A 37 -9.28 25.91 15.80
CA ALA A 37 -8.48 27.05 15.33
C ALA A 37 -7.16 27.16 16.11
N ILE A 38 -7.21 27.12 17.45
CA ILE A 38 -6.01 27.16 18.30
C ILE A 38 -5.10 25.97 18.02
N LEU A 39 -5.68 24.77 17.83
CA LEU A 39 -4.88 23.58 17.52
C LEU A 39 -4.20 23.71 16.15
N LYS A 40 -4.89 24.23 15.12
CA LYS A 40 -4.29 24.47 13.81
C LYS A 40 -3.24 25.58 13.82
N GLU A 41 -3.42 26.62 14.63
CA GLU A 41 -2.42 27.67 14.77
C GLU A 41 -1.16 27.15 15.45
N LYS A 42 -1.33 26.36 16.53
CA LYS A 42 -0.21 25.85 17.34
C LYS A 42 0.50 24.65 16.70
N TYR A 43 -0.26 23.84 15.98
CA TYR A 43 0.18 22.69 15.23
C TYR A 43 -0.28 22.90 13.80
N PRO A 44 0.37 23.83 13.05
CA PRO A 44 0.07 24.00 11.66
C PRO A 44 0.18 22.66 10.96
N ASP A 45 -0.68 22.44 9.97
CA ASP A 45 -0.44 21.34 9.05
C ASP A 45 1.02 21.49 8.61
N PRO A 46 1.85 20.42 8.69
CA PRO A 46 3.18 20.48 8.14
C PRO A 46 3.02 21.05 6.74
N ASP A 47 3.86 22.04 6.38
CA ASP A 47 3.86 22.67 5.07
C ASP A 47 4.32 21.61 4.07
N LEU A 48 3.41 20.67 3.83
CA LEU A 48 3.56 19.53 2.99
C LEU A 48 3.41 20.09 1.61
N ASP A 49 4.54 20.55 1.10
CA ASP A 49 4.67 20.76 -0.32
C ASP A 49 4.20 19.48 -1.00
N ARG A 50 3.16 19.63 -1.80
CA ARG A 50 2.59 18.52 -2.56
C ARG A 50 3.66 17.86 -3.43
N GLY A 51 4.65 18.63 -3.90
CA GLY A 51 5.83 18.12 -4.58
C GLY A 51 6.60 17.12 -3.73
N SER A 52 6.93 17.49 -2.49
CA SER A 52 7.61 16.60 -1.53
C SER A 52 6.86 15.28 -1.26
N VAL A 53 5.51 15.31 -1.19
CA VAL A 53 4.72 14.07 -1.03
C VAL A 53 4.77 13.21 -2.30
N VAL A 54 4.68 13.82 -3.48
CA VAL A 54 4.79 13.10 -4.77
C VAL A 54 6.18 12.48 -4.92
N ASP A 55 7.24 13.24 -4.61
CA ASP A 55 8.62 12.76 -4.65
C ASP A 55 8.83 11.58 -3.69
N ALA A 56 8.30 11.67 -2.47
CA ALA A 56 8.36 10.57 -1.51
C ALA A 56 7.66 9.31 -2.03
N ILE A 57 6.44 9.44 -2.58
CA ILE A 57 5.71 8.31 -3.15
C ILE A 57 6.49 7.69 -4.32
N GLN A 58 7.11 8.50 -5.16
CA GLN A 58 7.87 8.03 -6.33
C GLN A 58 9.17 7.33 -5.93
N ASP A 59 9.89 7.85 -4.94
CA ASP A 59 11.09 7.24 -4.37
C ASP A 59 10.74 5.89 -3.71
N ILE A 60 9.64 5.83 -2.93
CA ILE A 60 9.14 4.58 -2.33
C ILE A 60 8.76 3.57 -3.41
N LEU A 61 7.96 3.96 -4.41
CA LEU A 61 7.57 3.05 -5.49
C LEU A 61 8.79 2.44 -6.19
N SER A 62 9.80 3.27 -6.47
CA SER A 62 11.02 2.85 -7.15
C SER A 62 11.83 1.85 -6.31
N ALA A 63 11.94 2.10 -5.00
CA ALA A 63 12.64 1.20 -4.07
C ALA A 63 11.89 -0.14 -3.89
N LEU A 64 10.58 -0.07 -3.65
CA LEU A 64 9.74 -1.23 -3.37
C LEU A 64 9.47 -2.12 -4.59
N THR A 65 9.68 -1.63 -5.81
CA THR A 65 9.52 -2.42 -7.03
C THR A 65 10.44 -3.65 -7.01
N ASN A 66 11.67 -3.48 -6.51
CA ASN A 66 12.70 -4.53 -6.50
C ASN A 66 12.88 -5.20 -5.12
N ASP A 67 12.35 -4.61 -4.05
CA ASP A 67 12.54 -5.11 -2.69
C ASP A 67 11.46 -6.11 -2.23
N PRO A 68 11.82 -7.10 -1.40
CA PRO A 68 10.86 -8.05 -0.84
C PRO A 68 9.92 -7.36 0.18
N PRO A 69 8.64 -7.80 0.29
CA PRO A 69 7.63 -7.19 1.17
C PRO A 69 8.04 -7.00 2.62
N GLU A 70 8.88 -7.88 3.14
CA GLU A 70 9.37 -7.85 4.51
C GLU A 70 10.14 -6.58 4.86
N ARG A 71 10.72 -5.90 3.86
CA ARG A 71 11.50 -4.65 4.04
C ARG A 71 10.71 -3.38 3.76
N TRP A 72 9.46 -3.50 3.33
CA TRP A 72 8.70 -2.36 2.86
C TRP A 72 8.40 -1.35 3.96
N ARG A 73 8.13 -1.83 5.19
CA ARG A 73 7.90 -0.96 6.33
C ARG A 73 9.13 -0.09 6.62
N ASP A 74 10.31 -0.71 6.67
CA ASP A 74 11.56 0.01 6.95
C ASP A 74 11.86 1.02 5.83
N CYS A 75 11.60 0.65 4.58
CA CYS A 75 11.73 1.53 3.43
C CYS A 75 10.78 2.73 3.51
N VAL A 76 9.49 2.50 3.78
CA VAL A 76 8.49 3.57 3.94
C VAL A 76 8.87 4.49 5.09
N SER A 77 9.29 3.96 6.24
CA SER A 77 9.76 4.77 7.37
C SER A 77 10.98 5.61 7.01
N HIS A 78 11.97 5.04 6.32
CA HIS A 78 13.16 5.76 5.88
C HIS A 78 12.82 6.96 4.98
N PHE A 79 11.95 6.76 3.99
CA PHE A 79 11.54 7.84 3.10
C PHE A 79 10.61 8.84 3.80
N ALA A 80 9.70 8.38 4.65
CA ALA A 80 8.86 9.28 5.43
C ALA A 80 9.71 10.24 6.28
N ASP A 81 10.74 9.74 6.97
CA ASP A 81 11.66 10.57 7.74
C ASP A 81 12.41 11.58 6.85
N ARG A 82 12.91 11.13 5.68
CA ARG A 82 13.64 11.97 4.73
C ARG A 82 12.81 13.17 4.24
N TYR A 83 11.52 12.97 4.03
CA TYR A 83 10.59 14.01 3.55
C TYR A 83 9.80 14.68 4.69
N ASN A 84 10.12 14.38 5.96
CA ASN A 84 9.40 14.88 7.13
C ASN A 84 7.88 14.60 7.08
N LEU A 85 7.53 13.38 6.67
CA LEU A 85 6.17 12.87 6.51
C LEU A 85 5.83 11.90 7.65
N ASN A 86 4.53 11.69 7.88
CA ASN A 86 4.09 10.66 8.81
C ASN A 86 4.10 9.28 8.11
N ALA A 87 4.97 8.36 8.55
CA ALA A 87 5.03 7.01 8.01
C ALA A 87 3.68 6.26 8.09
N ASP A 88 2.90 6.48 9.16
CA ASP A 88 1.60 5.81 9.37
C ASP A 88 0.52 6.33 8.42
N ALA A 89 0.75 7.46 7.74
CA ALA A 89 -0.16 8.00 6.73
C ALA A 89 0.07 7.36 5.35
N PHE A 90 1.11 6.54 5.18
CA PHE A 90 1.31 5.76 3.97
C PHE A 90 0.52 4.47 3.98
N ASP A 91 -0.05 4.15 2.82
CA ASP A 91 -0.69 2.87 2.53
C ASP A 91 -0.03 2.29 1.28
N VAL A 92 0.62 1.15 1.45
CA VAL A 92 1.27 0.42 0.35
C VAL A 92 0.45 -0.82 0.08
N VAL A 93 -0.26 -0.77 -1.05
CA VAL A 93 -1.08 -1.89 -1.53
C VAL A 93 -0.33 -2.56 -2.65
N ARG A 94 -0.11 -3.86 -2.48
CA ARG A 94 0.38 -4.71 -3.55
C ARG A 94 -0.79 -5.42 -4.20
N ASP A 95 -1.03 -5.11 -5.46
CA ASP A 95 -1.83 -5.95 -6.35
C ASP A 95 -0.89 -6.69 -7.32
N TRP A 96 -1.42 -7.67 -8.04
CA TRP A 96 -0.67 -8.65 -8.82
C TRP A 96 0.09 -8.05 -10.01
N SER A 97 -0.51 -7.07 -10.68
CA SER A 97 0.10 -6.34 -11.80
C SER A 97 0.71 -5.00 -11.37
N GLN A 98 0.39 -4.54 -10.15
CA GLN A 98 0.58 -3.15 -9.80
C GLN A 98 0.96 -2.97 -8.33
N LEU A 99 2.03 -2.20 -8.11
CA LEU A 99 2.35 -1.69 -6.80
C LEU A 99 1.74 -0.29 -6.66
N THR A 100 0.88 -0.09 -5.68
CA THR A 100 0.29 1.22 -5.38
C THR A 100 0.80 1.72 -4.04
N VAL A 101 1.32 2.94 -4.03
CA VAL A 101 1.71 3.65 -2.82
C VAL A 101 0.82 4.87 -2.71
N SER A 102 0.25 5.06 -1.53
CA SER A 102 -0.65 6.18 -1.24
C SER A 102 -0.25 6.88 0.03
N TYR A 103 -0.55 8.17 0.12
CA TYR A 103 -0.37 8.99 1.31
C TYR A 103 -1.66 9.75 1.64
N THR A 104 -2.11 9.67 2.89
CA THR A 104 -3.29 10.40 3.38
C THR A 104 -2.88 11.69 4.09
N LEU A 105 -3.26 12.84 3.53
CA LEU A 105 -3.04 14.15 4.13
C LEU A 105 -3.92 14.32 5.38
N LEU A 106 -3.53 15.22 6.31
CA LEU A 106 -4.28 15.50 7.54
C LEU A 106 -5.73 15.98 7.30
N GLY A 107 -6.03 16.51 6.12
CA GLY A 107 -7.38 16.86 5.68
C GLY A 107 -8.21 15.71 5.08
N GLY A 108 -7.71 14.47 5.11
CA GLY A 108 -8.37 13.28 4.53
C GLY A 108 -8.18 13.09 3.02
N ASN A 109 -7.53 14.04 2.35
CA ASN A 109 -7.19 13.91 0.93
C ASN A 109 -6.09 12.86 0.72
N ARG A 110 -6.28 11.94 -0.23
CA ARG A 110 -5.32 10.88 -0.54
C ARG A 110 -4.61 11.17 -1.86
N ILE A 111 -3.29 11.07 -1.87
CA ILE A 111 -2.45 11.08 -3.08
C ILE A 111 -1.99 9.64 -3.29
N SER A 112 -2.15 9.12 -4.51
CA SER A 112 -1.81 7.74 -4.86
C SER A 112 -1.06 7.71 -6.17
N MET A 113 -0.03 6.88 -6.24
CA MET A 113 0.64 6.54 -7.49
C MET A 113 0.78 5.02 -7.57
N SER A 114 0.83 4.55 -8.81
CA SER A 114 0.96 3.14 -9.12
C SER A 114 2.11 2.93 -10.10
N ALA A 115 2.86 1.84 -9.90
CA ALA A 115 3.85 1.35 -10.84
C ALA A 115 3.43 -0.03 -11.34
N ASP A 116 3.34 -0.19 -12.65
CA ASP A 116 3.14 -1.49 -13.27
C ASP A 116 4.43 -2.30 -13.10
N ARG A 117 4.31 -3.56 -12.67
CA ARG A 117 5.46 -4.45 -12.65
C ARG A 117 5.68 -5.05 -14.04
N PRO A 118 6.94 -5.23 -14.48
CA PRO A 118 7.22 -6.12 -15.57
C PRO A 118 6.66 -7.51 -15.22
N MET A 119 5.85 -8.08 -16.12
CA MET A 119 5.25 -9.41 -15.98
C MET A 119 6.28 -10.49 -15.61
N GLU A 120 7.54 -10.31 -16.03
CA GLU A 120 8.66 -11.20 -15.70
C GLU A 120 8.96 -11.29 -14.21
N ASP A 121 8.91 -10.18 -13.46
CA ASP A 121 9.17 -10.16 -12.02
C ASP A 121 8.00 -10.75 -11.23
N ALA A 122 6.77 -10.51 -11.70
CA ALA A 122 5.57 -11.10 -11.14
C ALA A 122 5.58 -12.63 -11.33
N LEU A 123 5.94 -13.10 -12.53
CA LEU A 123 6.10 -14.52 -12.86
C LEU A 123 7.26 -15.17 -12.09
N ALA A 124 8.39 -14.49 -11.92
CA ALA A 124 9.53 -15.01 -11.17
C ALA A 124 9.17 -15.22 -9.68
N GLY A 125 8.45 -14.29 -9.07
CA GLY A 125 7.94 -14.45 -7.70
C GLY A 125 6.97 -15.62 -7.56
N TRP A 126 6.09 -15.78 -8.55
CA TRP A 126 5.13 -16.87 -8.64
C TRP A 126 5.79 -18.24 -8.79
N LEU A 127 6.77 -18.36 -9.70
CA LEU A 127 7.55 -19.57 -9.89
C LEU A 127 8.31 -19.93 -8.61
N ALA A 128 8.86 -18.95 -7.90
CA ALA A 128 9.50 -19.19 -6.60
C ALA A 128 8.52 -19.73 -5.56
N GLN A 129 7.28 -19.22 -5.49
CA GLN A 129 6.27 -19.73 -4.55
C GLN A 129 5.85 -21.17 -4.86
N VAL A 130 5.64 -21.51 -6.15
CA VAL A 130 5.34 -22.88 -6.56
C VAL A 130 6.51 -23.82 -6.26
N GLU A 131 7.75 -23.36 -6.44
CA GLU A 131 8.96 -24.14 -6.11
C GLU A 131 9.16 -24.37 -4.60
N HIS A 132 8.65 -23.47 -3.75
CA HIS A 132 8.77 -23.56 -2.29
C HIS A 132 7.57 -24.23 -1.61
N ALA A 133 6.49 -24.53 -2.34
CA ALA A 133 5.34 -25.24 -1.78
C ALA A 133 5.74 -26.66 -1.34
N GLU A 134 5.42 -27.01 -0.09
CA GLU A 134 5.89 -28.23 0.57
C GLU A 134 5.06 -29.45 0.17
N THR A 135 3.82 -29.24 -0.26
CA THR A 135 2.89 -30.29 -0.64
C THR A 135 2.43 -30.20 -2.09
N GLN A 136 2.07 -31.34 -2.67
CA GLN A 136 1.51 -31.40 -4.02
C GLN A 136 0.16 -30.65 -4.14
N SER A 137 -0.62 -30.59 -3.06
CA SER A 137 -1.88 -29.83 -3.02
C SER A 137 -1.63 -28.33 -3.12
N GLU A 138 -0.71 -27.80 -2.28
CA GLU A 138 -0.33 -26.38 -2.33
C GLU A 138 0.25 -26.01 -3.70
N GLN A 139 1.07 -26.88 -4.29
CA GLN A 139 1.60 -26.67 -5.64
C GLN A 139 0.50 -26.59 -6.70
N GLN A 140 -0.53 -27.43 -6.61
CA GLN A 140 -1.67 -27.40 -7.53
C GLN A 140 -2.55 -26.18 -7.33
N ASP A 141 -2.77 -25.75 -6.08
CA ASP A 141 -3.53 -24.55 -5.75
C ASP A 141 -2.82 -23.30 -6.28
N GLN A 142 -1.51 -23.21 -6.07
CA GLN A 142 -0.68 -22.16 -6.65
C GLN A 142 -0.75 -22.23 -8.18
N LEU A 143 -0.47 -23.38 -8.81
CA LEU A 143 -0.51 -23.50 -10.28
C LEU A 143 -1.88 -23.11 -10.88
N ALA A 144 -2.98 -23.42 -10.21
CA ALA A 144 -4.33 -23.04 -10.63
C ALA A 144 -4.55 -21.53 -10.57
N GLU A 145 -4.03 -20.88 -9.54
CA GLU A 145 -4.09 -19.43 -9.39
C GLU A 145 -3.16 -18.71 -10.39
N LEU A 146 -1.98 -19.26 -10.71
CA LEU A 146 -1.12 -18.78 -11.81
C LEU A 146 -1.85 -18.84 -13.15
N ASN A 147 -2.54 -19.94 -13.42
CA ASN A 147 -3.29 -20.12 -14.66
C ASN A 147 -4.54 -19.23 -14.74
N ARG A 148 -5.16 -18.90 -13.60
CA ARG A 148 -6.24 -17.90 -13.55
C ARG A 148 -5.71 -16.53 -13.93
N PHE A 149 -4.56 -16.14 -13.37
CA PHE A 149 -3.87 -14.88 -13.72
C PHE A 149 -3.49 -14.82 -15.20
N LEU A 150 -2.86 -15.88 -15.73
CA LEU A 150 -2.56 -15.98 -17.16
C LEU A 150 -3.84 -16.04 -18.01
N GLY A 151 -4.99 -16.39 -17.45
CA GLY A 151 -6.27 -16.43 -18.15
C GLY A 151 -6.92 -15.06 -18.36
N ASP A 152 -6.53 -14.06 -17.58
CA ASP A 152 -7.13 -12.71 -17.63
C ASP A 152 -6.30 -11.74 -18.49
N GLY A 153 -6.98 -10.93 -19.29
CA GLY A 153 -6.37 -9.88 -20.13
C GLY A 153 -5.50 -10.39 -21.29
N ASP A 154 -4.45 -9.63 -21.62
CA ASP A 154 -3.55 -9.87 -22.77
C ASP A 154 -2.68 -11.14 -22.64
N ASN A 155 -2.70 -11.79 -21.47
CA ASN A 155 -1.90 -12.98 -21.18
C ASN A 155 -2.62 -14.29 -21.45
N SER A 156 -3.90 -14.24 -21.84
CA SER A 156 -4.79 -15.38 -22.06
C SER A 156 -4.23 -16.49 -22.96
N GLN A 157 -3.25 -16.16 -23.81
CA GLN A 157 -2.50 -17.06 -24.69
C GLN A 157 -1.51 -18.00 -23.98
N PHE A 158 -1.22 -17.81 -22.68
CA PHE A 158 -0.25 -18.64 -21.94
C PHE A 158 -0.94 -19.52 -20.89
N GLU A 159 -0.34 -20.67 -20.62
CA GLU A 159 -0.64 -21.53 -19.47
C GLU A 159 0.66 -21.98 -18.78
N ALA A 160 0.62 -22.06 -17.45
CA ALA A 160 1.66 -22.65 -16.64
C ALA A 160 1.36 -24.13 -16.39
N VAL A 161 2.32 -24.99 -16.68
CA VAL A 161 2.20 -26.44 -16.51
C VAL A 161 3.43 -26.99 -15.81
N ILE A 162 3.21 -28.00 -14.98
CA ILE A 162 4.30 -28.77 -14.39
C ILE A 162 4.88 -29.69 -15.47
N ASP A 163 6.13 -29.47 -15.83
CA ASP A 163 6.93 -30.36 -16.66
C ASP A 163 7.38 -31.57 -15.83
N THR A 164 6.65 -32.67 -15.97
CA THR A 164 6.97 -33.96 -15.36
C THR A 164 8.08 -34.72 -16.11
N ASN A 165 8.51 -34.23 -17.28
CA ASN A 165 9.43 -34.93 -18.17
C ASN A 165 10.87 -34.38 -18.11
N SER A 166 11.08 -33.22 -17.49
CA SER A 166 12.42 -32.67 -17.21
C SER A 166 12.75 -32.82 -15.72
N PRO A 167 13.59 -33.77 -15.30
CA PRO A 167 14.10 -33.80 -13.94
C PRO A 167 14.93 -32.53 -13.67
N SER A 168 14.55 -31.77 -12.64
CA SER A 168 15.34 -30.61 -12.21
C SER A 168 16.70 -31.09 -11.68
N PRO A 169 17.84 -30.56 -12.18
CA PRO A 169 19.16 -31.04 -11.78
C PRO A 169 19.57 -30.62 -10.36
N ARG A 170 18.78 -29.80 -9.66
CA ARG A 170 19.20 -29.19 -8.38
C ARG A 170 18.38 -29.57 -7.14
N ARG A 171 17.27 -30.29 -7.26
CA ARG A 171 16.46 -30.85 -6.16
C ARG A 171 15.44 -31.81 -6.76
N MET A 172 14.89 -32.76 -5.98
CA MET A 172 13.67 -33.52 -6.34
C MET A 172 12.47 -32.55 -6.39
N GLY A 173 12.50 -31.60 -7.32
CA GLY A 173 11.53 -30.53 -7.47
C GLY A 173 10.96 -30.58 -8.88
N TRP A 174 9.64 -30.46 -8.95
CA TRP A 174 8.88 -30.31 -10.18
C TRP A 174 9.32 -29.03 -10.90
N ARG A 175 9.41 -29.06 -12.23
CA ARG A 175 9.76 -27.88 -13.04
C ARG A 175 8.48 -27.26 -13.58
N VAL A 176 8.19 -26.00 -13.31
CA VAL A 176 7.06 -25.31 -13.94
C VAL A 176 7.53 -24.64 -15.23
N VAL A 177 6.78 -24.81 -16.32
CA VAL A 177 7.04 -24.19 -17.62
C VAL A 177 5.81 -23.46 -18.12
N LEU A 178 6.03 -22.28 -18.70
CA LEU A 178 5.00 -21.55 -19.44
C LEU A 178 4.93 -22.09 -20.86
N ARG A 179 3.73 -22.41 -21.33
CA ARG A 179 3.46 -22.85 -22.70
C ARG A 179 2.40 -21.96 -23.31
N LEU A 180 2.45 -21.80 -24.63
CA LEU A 180 1.36 -21.18 -25.38
C LEU A 180 0.19 -22.17 -25.42
N LYS A 181 -1.01 -21.66 -25.10
CA LYS A 181 -2.25 -22.41 -25.30
C LYS A 181 -2.42 -22.70 -26.80
N PRO A 182 -2.93 -23.90 -27.15
CA PRO A 182 -3.19 -24.26 -28.53
C PRO A 182 -4.29 -23.42 -29.18
#